data_AF-A0A699SDS4-F1
#
_entry.id   AF-A0A699SDS4-F1
#
_cell.length_a   1.000
_cell.length_b   1.000
_cell.length_c   1.000
_cell.angle_alpha   90.00
_cell.angle_beta   90.00
_cell.angle_gamma   90.00
#
_symmetry.space_group_name_H-M   'P 1'
#
loop_
_entity.id
_entity.type
_entity.pdbx_description
1 polymer ?
#
loop_
_entity_poly.entity_id
_entity_poly.type
_entity_poly.pdbx_seq_one_letter_code
_entity_poly.pdbx_strand_id
1 'polypeptide(L)'
;MAAVAMKHMASNFAKLNTFEGVDFRRWQKKMHFLLSSMSVVYVLTTLIPDDGEDSTVDQLRKRAKWDNDDYVCRCLILNGMSDSLFDVYQNVESSKELCNSLEA
;
A
#
# COMPACT_ATOMS: atom_id res chain seq x y z
N MET A 1 -14.23 -16.22 3.88
CA MET A 1 -13.39 -16.53 5.06
C MET A 1 -12.05 -15.79 5.00
N ALA A 2 -11.20 -15.99 3.98
CA ALA A 2 -9.89 -15.32 3.87
C ALA A 2 -9.96 -13.77 3.82
N ALA A 3 -10.85 -13.19 3.01
CA ALA A 3 -10.97 -11.73 2.89
C ALA A 3 -11.39 -11.03 4.20
N VAL A 4 -12.24 -11.67 5.00
CA VAL A 4 -12.69 -11.14 6.30
C VAL A 4 -11.54 -11.20 7.31
N ALA A 5 -10.79 -12.30 7.34
CA ALA A 5 -9.60 -12.43 8.18
C ALA A 5 -8.52 -11.40 7.80
N MET A 6 -8.29 -11.19 6.50
CA MET A 6 -7.36 -10.17 5.98
C MET A 6 -7.77 -8.75 6.37
N LYS A 7 -9.06 -8.40 6.22
CA LYS A 7 -9.59 -7.11 6.72
C LYS A 7 -9.40 -6.93 8.22
N HIS A 8 -9.70 -7.95 9.01
CA HIS A 8 -9.55 -7.90 10.46
C HIS A 8 -8.07 -7.74 10.89
N MET A 9 -7.15 -8.43 10.20
CA MET A 9 -5.71 -8.27 10.43
C MET A 9 -5.23 -6.85 10.08
N ALA A 10 -5.65 -6.31 8.94
CA ALA A 10 -5.33 -4.93 8.54
C ALA A 10 -5.83 -3.89 9.56
N SER A 11 -7.10 -3.98 9.99
CA SER A 11 -7.67 -3.09 10.99
C SER A 11 -6.96 -3.17 12.35
N ASN A 12 -6.55 -4.36 12.78
CA ASN A 12 -5.83 -4.52 14.05
C ASN A 12 -4.38 -4.04 13.94
N PHE A 13 -3.75 -4.22 12.79
CA PHE A 13 -2.36 -3.80 12.58
C PHE A 13 -2.24 -2.27 12.57
N ALA A 14 -3.17 -1.58 11.89
CA ALA A 14 -3.28 -0.12 11.88
C ALA A 14 -3.38 0.45 13.31
N LYS A 15 -4.21 -0.17 14.17
CA LYS A 15 -4.38 0.26 15.56
C LYS A 15 -3.17 0.02 16.47
N LEU A 16 -2.36 -1.00 16.18
CA LEU A 16 -1.23 -1.38 17.04
C LEU A 16 0.07 -0.66 16.70
N ASN A 17 0.17 -0.08 15.50
CA ASN A 17 1.43 0.42 14.94
C ASN A 17 1.26 1.76 14.25
N THR A 18 0.49 2.69 14.84
CA THR A 18 0.38 4.06 14.34
C THR A 18 1.76 4.70 14.24
N PHE A 19 2.14 5.13 13.04
CA PHE A 19 3.35 5.89 12.80
C PHE A 19 3.12 7.35 13.14
N GLU A 20 3.93 7.88 14.07
CA GLU A 20 3.88 9.27 14.51
C GLU A 20 5.09 10.08 14.02
N GLY A 21 5.81 9.60 13.01
CA GLY A 21 7.02 10.23 12.48
C GLY A 21 8.33 9.76 13.12
N VAL A 22 8.27 8.98 14.21
CA VAL A 22 9.45 8.39 14.88
C VAL A 22 9.60 6.91 14.58
N ASP A 23 10.82 6.37 14.68
CA ASP A 23 11.13 4.94 14.44
C ASP A 23 10.70 4.41 13.07
N PHE A 24 10.81 5.25 12.01
CA PHE A 24 10.37 4.92 10.65
C PHE A 24 10.83 3.53 10.20
N ARG A 25 12.11 3.17 10.39
CA ARG A 25 12.64 1.84 9.98
C ARG A 25 11.89 0.67 10.63
N ARG A 26 11.47 0.80 11.89
CA ARG A 26 10.75 -0.27 12.60
C ARG A 26 9.31 -0.35 12.11
N TRP A 27 8.65 0.79 11.95
CA TRP A 27 7.31 0.86 11.39
C TRP A 27 7.28 0.36 9.95
N GLN A 28 8.22 0.76 9.11
CA GLN A 28 8.33 0.35 7.72
C GLN A 28 8.50 -1.17 7.59
N LYS A 29 9.36 -1.81 8.40
CA LYS A 29 9.49 -3.28 8.41
C LYS A 29 8.17 -3.98 8.79
N LYS A 30 7.45 -3.42 9.75
CA LYS A 30 6.13 -3.90 10.17
C LYS A 30 5.12 -3.76 9.03
N MET A 31 5.07 -2.60 8.38
CA MET A 31 4.23 -2.37 7.20
C MET A 31 4.57 -3.31 6.05
N HIS A 32 5.85 -3.53 5.76
CA HIS A 32 6.28 -4.47 4.73
C HIS A 32 5.77 -5.89 5.03
N PHE A 33 5.81 -6.35 6.29
CA PHE A 33 5.23 -7.64 6.68
C PHE A 33 3.71 -7.70 6.44
N LEU A 34 2.98 -6.65 6.82
CA LEU A 34 1.54 -6.55 6.57
C LEU A 34 1.22 -6.62 5.07
N LEU A 35 1.89 -5.80 4.26
CA LEU A 35 1.69 -5.76 2.81
C LEU A 35 2.05 -7.09 2.13
N SER A 36 3.07 -7.79 2.66
CA SER A 36 3.45 -9.13 2.20
C SER A 36 2.37 -10.16 2.53
N SER A 37 1.80 -10.11 3.74
CA SER A 37 0.71 -10.99 4.15
C SER A 37 -0.57 -10.78 3.32
N MET A 38 -0.76 -9.56 2.81
CA MET A 38 -1.84 -9.17 1.90
C MET A 38 -1.51 -9.43 0.43
N SER A 39 -0.31 -9.91 0.11
CA SER A 39 0.18 -10.15 -1.27
C SER A 39 0.20 -8.90 -2.17
N VAL A 40 0.31 -7.70 -1.59
CA VAL A 40 0.34 -6.42 -2.34
C VAL A 40 1.71 -5.74 -2.30
N VAL A 41 2.67 -6.23 -1.52
CA VAL A 41 4.00 -5.59 -1.35
C VAL A 41 4.76 -5.35 -2.65
N TYR A 42 4.48 -6.16 -3.68
CA TYR A 42 5.14 -6.07 -4.99
C TYR A 42 4.86 -4.74 -5.70
N VAL A 43 3.77 -4.03 -5.40
CA VAL A 43 3.45 -2.73 -6.02
C VAL A 43 4.47 -1.65 -5.65
N LEU A 44 5.18 -1.81 -4.53
CA LEU A 44 6.22 -0.87 -4.10
C LEU A 44 7.50 -0.97 -4.94
N THR A 45 7.77 -2.13 -5.54
CA THR A 45 9.03 -2.42 -6.24
C THR A 45 8.86 -2.58 -7.74
N THR A 46 7.68 -2.97 -8.21
CA THR A 46 7.39 -3.15 -9.63
C THR A 46 7.07 -1.84 -10.33
N LEU A 47 7.20 -1.85 -11.66
CA LEU A 47 6.72 -0.77 -12.51
C LEU A 47 5.22 -0.93 -12.76
N ILE A 48 4.55 0.18 -13.00
CA ILE A 48 3.15 0.20 -13.42
C ILE A 48 3.03 -0.56 -14.75
N PRO A 49 2.14 -1.56 -14.88
CA PRO A 49 1.94 -2.29 -16.13
C PRO A 49 1.46 -1.36 -17.25
N ASP A 50 1.86 -1.61 -18.49
CA ASP A 50 1.38 -0.86 -19.65
C ASP A 50 -0.08 -1.20 -19.98
N ASP A 51 -0.83 -0.17 -20.40
CA ASP A 51 -2.24 -0.20 -20.79
C ASP A 51 -2.54 0.62 -22.06
N GLY A 52 -1.54 0.86 -22.92
CA GLY A 52 -1.69 1.55 -24.19
C GLY A 52 -2.68 0.89 -25.18
N GLU A 53 -2.99 1.59 -26.28
CA GLU A 53 -4.05 1.26 -27.25
C GLU A 53 -3.93 -0.14 -27.88
N ASP A 54 -2.70 -0.68 -27.99
CA ASP A 54 -2.41 -2.01 -28.51
C ASP A 54 -2.38 -3.12 -27.42
N SER A 55 -2.82 -2.81 -26.20
CA SER A 55 -2.78 -3.75 -25.08
C SER A 55 -3.72 -4.93 -25.29
N THR A 56 -3.17 -6.13 -25.10
CA THR A 56 -3.96 -7.35 -25.03
C THR A 56 -4.91 -7.35 -23.83
N VAL A 57 -5.99 -8.14 -23.91
CA VAL A 57 -6.94 -8.33 -22.79
C VAL A 57 -6.23 -8.77 -21.50
N ASP A 58 -5.16 -9.57 -21.62
CA ASP A 58 -4.39 -10.01 -20.46
C ASP A 58 -3.52 -8.90 -19.86
N GLN A 59 -3.00 -7.96 -20.67
CA GLN A 59 -2.31 -6.77 -20.17
C GLN A 59 -3.30 -5.85 -19.42
N LEU A 60 -4.48 -5.61 -19.98
CA LEU A 60 -5.51 -4.81 -19.33
C LEU A 60 -5.95 -5.42 -17.98
N ARG A 61 -6.09 -6.76 -17.89
CA ARG A 61 -6.36 -7.43 -16.61
C ARG A 61 -5.21 -7.26 -15.61
N LYS A 62 -3.97 -7.38 -16.07
CA LYS A 62 -2.79 -7.18 -15.20
C LYS A 62 -2.75 -5.76 -14.67
N ARG A 63 -3.04 -4.76 -15.51
CA ARG A 63 -3.13 -3.36 -15.09
C ARG A 63 -4.23 -3.14 -14.07
N ALA A 64 -5.46 -3.57 -14.36
CA ALA A 64 -6.59 -3.42 -13.44
C ALA A 64 -6.33 -4.09 -12.07
N LYS A 65 -5.68 -5.26 -12.07
CA LYS A 65 -5.25 -5.91 -10.82
C LYS A 65 -4.20 -5.07 -10.09
N TRP A 66 -3.20 -4.58 -10.81
CA TRP A 66 -2.13 -3.76 -10.23
C TRP A 66 -2.71 -2.48 -9.61
N ASP A 67 -3.61 -1.78 -10.29
CA ASP A 67 -4.25 -0.56 -9.79
C ASP A 67 -5.06 -0.83 -8.51
N ASN A 68 -5.78 -1.95 -8.46
CA ASN A 68 -6.48 -2.36 -7.24
C ASN A 68 -5.52 -2.67 -6.10
N ASP A 69 -4.45 -3.41 -6.37
CA ASP A 69 -3.46 -3.78 -5.35
C ASP A 69 -2.66 -2.55 -4.86
N ASP A 70 -2.38 -1.58 -5.74
CA ASP A 70 -1.79 -0.30 -5.38
C ASP A 70 -2.73 0.53 -4.50
N TYR A 71 -4.01 0.65 -4.86
CA TYR A 71 -5.00 1.31 -4.01
C TYR A 71 -5.07 0.67 -2.61
N VAL A 72 -5.13 -0.66 -2.53
CA VAL A 72 -5.14 -1.38 -1.25
C VAL A 72 -3.86 -1.13 -0.46
N CYS A 73 -2.70 -1.18 -1.11
CA CYS A 73 -1.40 -0.92 -0.49
C CYS A 73 -1.35 0.51 0.09
N ARG A 74 -1.75 1.51 -0.69
CA ARG A 74 -1.84 2.91 -0.26
C ARG A 74 -2.77 3.09 0.92
N CYS A 75 -3.97 2.50 0.90
CA CYS A 75 -4.89 2.54 2.04
C CYS A 75 -4.29 1.90 3.30
N LEU A 76 -3.53 0.81 3.18
CA LEU A 76 -2.90 0.17 4.34
C LEU A 76 -1.79 1.04 4.93
N ILE A 77 -0.97 1.68 4.08
CA ILE A 77 0.08 2.61 4.51
C ILE A 77 -0.53 3.83 5.20
N LEU A 78 -1.55 4.45 4.59
CA LEU A 78 -2.27 5.59 5.15
C LEU A 78 -2.99 5.26 6.46
N ASN A 79 -3.60 4.08 6.59
CA ASN A 79 -4.19 3.66 7.86
C ASN A 79 -3.15 3.36 8.95
N GLY A 80 -1.89 3.17 8.57
CA GLY A 80 -0.79 2.88 9.50
C GLY A 80 -0.13 4.13 10.10
N MET A 81 -0.55 5.34 9.74
CA MET A 81 0.02 6.61 10.23
C MET A 81 -0.99 7.42 11.05
N SER A 82 -0.50 8.42 11.79
CA SER A 82 -1.35 9.35 12.53
C SER A 82 -2.20 10.21 11.59
N ASP A 83 -3.33 10.71 12.09
CA ASP A 83 -4.23 11.58 11.33
C ASP A 83 -3.51 12.80 10.74
N SER A 84 -2.57 13.38 11.50
CA SER A 84 -1.75 14.51 11.03
C SER A 84 -0.88 14.17 9.81
N LEU A 85 -0.34 12.96 9.73
CA LEU A 85 0.45 12.49 8.58
C LEU A 85 -0.47 12.06 7.44
N PHE A 86 -1.60 11.42 7.77
CA PHE A 86 -2.63 11.08 6.79
C PHE A 86 -3.05 12.33 6.01
N ASP A 87 -3.32 13.43 6.70
CA ASP A 87 -3.77 14.67 6.06
C ASP A 87 -2.76 15.24 5.06
N VAL A 88 -1.47 15.08 5.35
CA VAL A 88 -0.36 15.51 4.48
C VAL A 88 -0.24 14.61 3.25
N TYR A 89 -0.38 13.30 3.42
CA TYR A 89 -0.03 12.31 2.40
C TYR A 89 -1.22 11.69 1.64
N GLN A 90 -2.46 11.95 2.05
CA GLN A 90 -3.66 11.31 1.47
C GLN A 90 -3.80 11.48 -0.05
N ASN A 91 -3.25 12.57 -0.60
CA ASN A 91 -3.34 12.91 -2.01
C ASN A 91 -2.19 12.36 -2.87
N VAL A 92 -1.23 11.62 -2.28
CA VAL A 92 -0.19 10.93 -3.06
C VAL A 92 -0.83 9.84 -3.91
N GLU A 93 -0.50 9.80 -5.19
CA GLU A 93 -1.22 9.00 -6.18
C GLU A 93 -0.85 7.52 -6.14
N SER A 94 0.44 7.20 -5.92
CA SER A 94 0.93 5.82 -5.88
C SER A 94 1.48 5.40 -4.51
N SER A 95 1.37 4.11 -4.18
CA SER A 95 1.95 3.58 -2.94
C SER A 95 3.47 3.70 -2.89
N LYS A 96 4.10 3.62 -4.06
CA LYS A 96 5.56 3.72 -4.20
C LYS A 96 6.05 5.13 -3.88
N GLU A 97 5.43 6.15 -4.46
CA GLU A 97 5.75 7.54 -4.13
C GLU A 97 5.49 7.83 -2.66
N LEU A 98 4.37 7.35 -2.12
CA LEU A 98 4.06 7.50 -0.70
C LEU A 98 5.16 6.91 0.18
N CYS A 99 5.60 5.69 -0.10
CA CYS A 99 6.67 5.06 0.67
C CYS A 99 7.99 5.82 0.54
N ASN A 100 8.33 6.31 -0.65
CA ASN A 100 9.55 7.10 -0.88
C ASN A 100 9.51 8.45 -0.16
N SER A 101 8.35 9.12 -0.11
CA SER A 101 8.17 10.38 0.61
C SER A 101 8.34 10.24 2.11
N LEU A 102 8.06 9.07 2.68
CA LEU A 102 8.24 8.78 4.11
C LEU A 102 9.68 8.41 4.47
N GLU A 103 10.50 8.00 3.49
CA GLU A 103 11.93 7.70 3.67
C GLU A 103 12.83 8.94 3.67
N ALA A 104 12.35 10.05 3.09
CA ALA A 104 13.08 11.31 2.91
C ALA A 104 13.17 12.15 4.19
#